data_AF-A0A5N9CEV2-F1
#
_entry.id   AF-A0A5N9CEV2-F1
#
_cell.length_a   1.000
_cell.length_b   1.000
_cell.length_c   1.000
_cell.angle_alpha   90.00
_cell.angle_beta   90.00
_cell.angle_gamma   90.00
#
_symmetry.space_group_name_H-M   'P 1'
#
loop_
_entity.id
_entity.type
_entity.pdbx_description
1 polymer ?
#
loop_
_entity_poly.entity_id
_entity_poly.type
_entity_poly.pdbx_seq_one_letter_code
_entity_poly.pdbx_strand_id
1 'polypeptide(L)'
;MYRQEEPEINIDKLIARLKSMFGFLGKDGDGKGKGIGPTFLFGALSVILLLWLATGIFTVQPGEQAALKLLGQYSSTKGTGLQWWWPSPIGARDVVRIDEVRTIEVGIRGDTPVLSESIMITGDTNIVDVQLLVQYDIKNLKNYLYKVVSPDGSTLKDAIESSLRQVVGSGPIDDVLTDKKEDVQMATKGKLQSILDKYEAGIRIREVKLLNVFAPEQVKDAFDDVVRAREDKERIVNLAEAYKEDILPKA
;
A
#
# COMPACT_ATOMS: atom_id res chain seq x y z
N MET A 1 -50.80 -34.87 -35.98
CA MET A 1 -49.52 -34.16 -36.15
C MET A 1 -49.82 -32.76 -36.65
N TYR A 2 -49.87 -31.76 -35.77
CA TYR A 2 -49.96 -30.36 -36.19
C TYR A 2 -48.54 -29.80 -36.19
N ARG A 3 -48.00 -29.58 -37.39
CA ARG A 3 -46.73 -28.89 -37.60
C ARG A 3 -47.01 -27.39 -37.40
N GLN A 4 -46.53 -26.84 -36.28
CA GLN A 4 -46.47 -25.39 -36.08
C GLN A 4 -45.43 -24.85 -37.06
N GLU A 5 -45.86 -23.99 -37.98
CA GLU A 5 -44.95 -23.21 -38.81
C GLU A 5 -44.28 -22.15 -37.92
N GLU A 6 -42.94 -22.13 -37.95
CA GLU A 6 -42.12 -21.18 -37.21
C GLU A 6 -42.38 -19.76 -37.72
N PRO A 7 -42.51 -18.74 -36.85
CA PRO A 7 -42.67 -17.38 -37.31
C PRO A 7 -41.35 -16.89 -37.91
N GLU A 8 -41.28 -16.81 -39.24
CA GLU A 8 -40.16 -16.19 -39.94
C GLU A 8 -39.95 -14.77 -39.40
N ILE A 9 -38.80 -14.58 -38.74
CA ILE A 9 -38.33 -13.28 -38.27
C ILE A 9 -38.03 -12.45 -39.51
N ASN A 10 -39.05 -11.74 -39.99
CA ASN A 10 -38.96 -10.83 -41.12
C ASN A 10 -38.10 -9.62 -40.71
N ILE A 11 -36.81 -9.71 -41.01
CA ILE A 11 -35.81 -8.68 -40.75
C ILE A 11 -36.24 -7.37 -41.42
N ASP A 12 -36.93 -7.43 -42.57
CA ASP A 12 -37.49 -6.26 -43.24
C ASP A 12 -38.61 -5.58 -42.45
N LYS A 13 -39.42 -6.32 -41.68
CA LYS A 13 -40.43 -5.72 -40.77
C LYS A 13 -39.78 -5.09 -39.55
N LEU A 14 -38.68 -5.66 -39.05
CA LEU A 14 -37.89 -5.05 -37.98
C LEU A 14 -37.18 -3.79 -38.47
N ILE A 15 -36.58 -3.82 -39.65
CA ILE A 15 -35.94 -2.65 -40.29
C ILE A 15 -36.98 -1.60 -40.63
N ALA A 16 -38.17 -1.97 -41.09
CA ALA A 16 -39.26 -1.04 -41.36
C ALA A 16 -39.80 -0.40 -40.08
N ARG A 17 -39.92 -1.15 -38.97
CA ARG A 17 -40.30 -0.58 -37.65
C ARG A 17 -39.21 0.31 -37.06
N LEU A 18 -37.94 -0.05 -37.26
CA LEU A 18 -36.80 0.77 -36.85
C LEU A 18 -36.73 2.05 -37.69
N LYS A 19 -36.95 1.95 -39.00
CA LYS A 19 -36.98 3.07 -39.95
C LYS A 19 -38.24 3.93 -39.80
N SER A 20 -39.36 3.39 -39.32
CA SER A 20 -40.54 4.20 -38.96
C SER A 20 -40.36 4.92 -37.63
N MET A 21 -39.63 4.33 -36.67
CA MET A 21 -39.22 5.03 -35.45
C MET A 21 -38.17 6.11 -35.73
N PHE A 22 -37.26 5.88 -36.68
CA PHE A 22 -36.31 6.89 -37.16
C PHE A 22 -36.93 7.91 -38.13
N GLY A 23 -37.99 7.52 -38.86
CA GLY A 23 -38.73 8.37 -39.80
C GLY A 23 -39.71 9.34 -39.12
N PHE A 24 -40.06 9.11 -37.85
CA PHE A 24 -40.72 10.10 -37.00
C PHE A 24 -39.82 11.33 -36.74
N LEU A 25 -38.53 11.25 -37.06
CA LEU A 25 -37.57 12.34 -36.90
C LEU A 25 -37.36 13.20 -38.17
N GLY A 26 -38.03 12.91 -39.28
CA GLY A 26 -37.81 13.62 -40.52
C GLY A 26 -38.97 13.54 -41.50
N LYS A 27 -39.94 14.45 -41.36
CA LYS A 27 -40.85 14.80 -42.45
C LYS A 27 -41.40 16.20 -42.25
N ASP A 28 -40.95 17.12 -43.10
CA ASP A 28 -41.50 18.46 -43.28
C ASP A 28 -43.03 18.41 -43.40
N GLY A 29 -43.68 19.12 -42.48
CA GLY A 29 -45.12 19.30 -42.43
C GLY A 29 -45.40 20.75 -42.04
N ASP A 30 -45.75 21.53 -43.06
CA ASP A 30 -46.24 22.90 -42.98
C ASP A 30 -47.43 22.97 -42.00
N GLY A 31 -47.16 23.46 -40.80
CA GLY A 31 -48.08 23.37 -39.68
C GLY A 31 -47.53 24.18 -38.52
N LYS A 32 -48.18 25.30 -38.27
CA LYS A 32 -47.91 26.29 -37.21
C LYS A 32 -48.17 25.66 -35.83
N GLY A 33 -47.33 24.72 -35.45
CA GLY A 33 -47.27 24.04 -34.17
C GLY A 33 -45.80 23.89 -33.82
N LYS A 34 -45.44 24.27 -32.60
CA LYS A 34 -44.08 24.30 -32.05
C LYS A 34 -43.51 22.87 -31.91
N GLY A 35 -43.33 22.19 -33.03
CA GLY A 35 -42.65 20.90 -33.13
C GLY A 35 -41.15 21.13 -33.14
N ILE A 36 -40.44 20.38 -32.31
CA ILE A 36 -38.98 20.42 -32.21
C ILE A 36 -38.43 19.86 -33.53
N GLY A 37 -38.05 20.74 -34.46
CA GLY A 37 -37.49 20.33 -35.76
C GLY A 37 -36.18 19.54 -35.61
N PRO A 38 -35.77 18.76 -36.62
CA PRO A 38 -34.55 17.94 -36.57
C PRO A 38 -33.31 18.78 -36.23
N THR A 39 -33.24 20.04 -36.66
CA THR A 39 -32.17 20.99 -36.31
C THR A 39 -32.11 21.34 -34.82
N PHE A 40 -33.25 21.47 -34.15
CA PHE A 40 -33.32 21.64 -32.70
C PHE A 40 -32.89 20.36 -31.97
N LEU A 41 -33.23 19.19 -32.51
CA LEU A 41 -32.83 17.89 -31.97
C LEU A 41 -31.31 17.66 -32.10
N PHE A 42 -30.72 17.94 -33.27
CA PHE A 42 -29.27 17.89 -33.48
C PHE A 42 -28.53 18.95 -32.64
N GLY A 43 -29.10 20.16 -32.52
CA GLY A 43 -28.56 21.21 -31.64
C GLY A 43 -28.56 20.78 -30.17
N ALA A 44 -29.67 20.25 -29.68
CA ALA A 44 -29.78 19.74 -28.31
C ALA A 44 -28.82 18.57 -28.05
N LEU A 45 -28.68 17.64 -28.99
CA LEU A 45 -27.74 16.52 -28.88
C LEU A 45 -26.27 16.99 -28.86
N SER A 46 -25.93 17.99 -29.67
CA SER A 46 -24.60 18.61 -29.66
C SER A 46 -24.28 19.27 -28.32
N VAL A 47 -25.24 20.02 -27.75
CA VAL A 47 -25.07 20.65 -26.43
C VAL A 47 -24.91 19.61 -25.33
N ILE A 48 -25.70 18.53 -25.37
CA ILE A 48 -25.58 17.40 -24.42
C ILE A 48 -24.21 16.72 -24.54
N LEU A 49 -23.72 16.50 -25.76
CA LEU A 49 -22.41 15.89 -25.99
C LEU A 49 -21.28 16.80 -25.50
N LEU A 50 -21.36 18.12 -25.72
CA LEU A 50 -20.38 19.07 -25.23
C LEU A 50 -20.36 19.14 -23.70
N LEU A 51 -21.54 19.17 -23.06
CA LEU A 51 -21.65 19.08 -21.60
C LEU A 51 -21.06 17.77 -21.08
N TRP A 52 -21.32 16.66 -21.76
CA TRP A 52 -20.75 15.36 -21.42
C TRP A 52 -19.22 15.35 -21.49
N LEU A 53 -18.64 15.87 -22.58
CA LEU A 53 -17.18 15.98 -22.74
C LEU A 53 -16.55 16.92 -21.69
N ALA A 54 -17.25 17.99 -21.31
CA ALA A 54 -16.81 18.93 -20.28
C ALA A 54 -16.78 18.31 -18.88
N THR A 55 -17.70 17.39 -18.56
CA THR A 55 -17.67 16.65 -17.27
C THR A 55 -16.45 15.73 -17.10
N GLY A 56 -15.72 15.46 -18.17
CA GLY A 56 -14.49 14.65 -18.14
C GLY A 56 -13.25 15.39 -17.70
N ILE A 57 -13.30 16.71 -17.52
CA ILE A 57 -12.12 17.51 -17.14
C ILE A 57 -11.95 17.44 -15.62
N PHE A 58 -10.75 17.10 -15.17
CA PHE A 58 -10.41 17.10 -13.75
C PHE A 58 -8.95 17.47 -13.53
N THR A 59 -8.65 17.90 -12.31
CA THR A 59 -7.29 18.26 -11.90
C THR A 59 -6.78 17.25 -10.89
N VAL A 60 -5.51 16.87 -11.03
CA VAL A 60 -4.78 16.03 -10.08
C VAL A 60 -3.74 16.91 -9.39
N GLN A 61 -3.73 16.91 -8.05
CA GLN A 61 -2.81 17.77 -7.30
C GLN A 61 -1.36 17.28 -7.42
N PRO A 62 -0.36 18.16 -7.22
CA PRO A 62 1.03 17.73 -7.10
C PRO A 62 1.20 16.69 -6.00
N GLY A 63 1.94 15.61 -6.28
CA GLY A 63 2.11 14.49 -5.35
C GLY A 63 1.01 13.42 -5.42
N GLU A 64 -0.02 13.62 -6.23
CA GLU A 64 -1.09 12.66 -6.48
C GLU A 64 -0.99 12.03 -7.87
N GLN A 65 -1.47 10.79 -8.00
CA GLN A 65 -1.80 10.21 -9.29
C GLN A 65 -3.21 9.62 -9.26
N ALA A 66 -3.86 9.65 -10.41
CA ALA A 66 -5.18 9.10 -10.60
C ALA A 66 -5.09 7.76 -11.34
N ALA A 67 -5.58 6.68 -10.72
CA ALA A 67 -5.83 5.42 -11.40
C ALA A 67 -7.24 5.46 -12.01
N LEU A 68 -7.31 5.35 -13.34
CA LEU A 68 -8.55 5.38 -14.08
C LEU A 68 -9.06 3.95 -14.30
N LYS A 69 -10.34 3.76 -13.98
CA LYS A 69 -11.05 2.51 -14.20
C LYS A 69 -12.17 2.71 -15.21
N LEU A 70 -12.44 1.68 -15.99
CA LEU A 70 -13.65 1.57 -16.79
C LEU A 70 -14.35 0.25 -16.44
N LEU A 71 -15.58 0.32 -15.92
CA LEU A 71 -16.37 -0.86 -15.55
C LEU A 71 -15.58 -1.86 -14.66
N GLY A 72 -14.75 -1.33 -13.76
CA GLY A 72 -13.92 -2.12 -12.85
C GLY A 72 -12.57 -2.59 -13.41
N GLN A 73 -12.31 -2.45 -14.71
CA GLN A 73 -11.00 -2.74 -15.30
C GLN A 73 -10.08 -1.52 -15.24
N TYR A 74 -8.82 -1.73 -14.85
CA TYR A 74 -7.79 -0.69 -14.88
C TYR A 74 -7.48 -0.31 -16.33
N SER A 75 -7.55 0.98 -16.64
CA SER A 75 -7.27 1.51 -17.98
C SER A 75 -5.88 2.17 -18.03
N SER A 76 -5.67 3.21 -17.23
CA SER A 76 -4.42 3.99 -17.23
C SER A 76 -4.23 4.74 -15.93
N THR A 77 -2.98 5.05 -15.60
CA THR A 77 -2.64 6.04 -14.58
C THR A 77 -2.45 7.40 -15.24
N LYS A 78 -2.90 8.47 -14.60
CA LYS A 78 -2.61 9.86 -14.98
C LYS A 78 -1.88 10.57 -13.86
N GLY A 79 -0.86 11.34 -14.23
CA GLY A 79 -0.08 12.16 -13.30
C GLY A 79 -0.74 13.50 -12.98
N THR A 80 -0.01 14.32 -12.23
CA THR A 80 -0.35 15.69 -11.84
C THR A 80 -0.81 16.55 -13.02
N GLY A 81 -1.73 17.48 -12.75
CA GLY A 81 -2.16 18.52 -13.67
C GLY A 81 -3.60 18.35 -14.19
N LEU A 82 -3.95 19.14 -15.19
CA LEU A 82 -5.25 19.06 -15.85
C LEU A 82 -5.29 17.82 -16.74
N GLN A 83 -6.21 16.91 -16.41
CA GLN A 83 -6.40 15.65 -17.11
C GLN A 83 -7.82 15.58 -17.67
N TRP A 84 -7.95 14.85 -18.77
CA TRP A 84 -9.24 14.65 -19.42
C TRP A 84 -9.57 13.17 -19.49
N TRP A 85 -10.76 12.82 -19.00
CA TRP A 85 -11.30 11.47 -18.97
C TRP A 85 -12.72 11.48 -19.53
N TRP A 86 -12.82 11.11 -20.80
CA TRP A 86 -14.04 11.17 -21.60
C TRP A 86 -15.19 10.24 -21.13
N PRO A 87 -14.98 9.10 -20.42
CA PRO A 87 -16.09 8.29 -19.91
C PRO A 87 -16.45 8.64 -18.45
N SER A 88 -16.35 9.91 -18.05
CA SER A 88 -16.58 10.42 -16.68
C SER A 88 -17.84 9.93 -15.94
N PRO A 89 -18.99 9.60 -16.59
CA PRO A 89 -20.13 9.04 -15.87
C PRO A 89 -20.07 7.52 -15.61
N ILE A 90 -19.18 6.78 -16.30
CA ILE A 90 -19.10 5.30 -16.24
C ILE A 90 -17.75 4.84 -15.68
N GLY A 91 -16.70 5.64 -15.89
CA GLY A 91 -15.36 5.35 -15.38
C GLY A 91 -15.16 5.91 -13.98
N ALA A 92 -14.74 5.04 -13.06
CA ALA A 92 -14.33 5.46 -11.72
C ALA A 92 -12.86 5.93 -11.72
N ARG A 93 -12.50 6.79 -10.78
CA ARG A 93 -11.12 7.27 -10.57
C ARG A 93 -10.74 7.13 -9.11
N ASP A 94 -9.58 6.54 -8.84
CA ASP A 94 -8.97 6.54 -7.52
C ASP A 94 -7.80 7.51 -7.54
N VAL A 95 -7.87 8.59 -6.75
CA VAL A 95 -6.77 9.55 -6.61
C VAL A 95 -6.04 9.21 -5.32
N VAL A 96 -4.72 8.98 -5.41
CA VAL A 96 -3.90 8.61 -4.26
C VAL A 96 -2.63 9.45 -4.25
N ARG A 97 -2.25 9.91 -3.06
CA ARG A 97 -0.96 10.58 -2.82
C ARG A 97 0.15 9.55 -2.88
N ILE A 98 1.10 9.72 -3.79
CA ILE A 98 2.18 8.76 -4.03
C ILE A 98 3.49 9.23 -3.43
N ASP A 99 3.71 10.55 -3.42
CA ASP A 99 4.93 11.17 -2.90
C ASP A 99 4.90 11.34 -1.37
N GLU A 100 3.77 11.02 -0.73
CA GLU A 100 3.62 11.01 0.72
C GLU A 100 4.36 9.82 1.33
N VAL A 101 5.34 10.12 2.19
CA VAL A 101 5.99 9.09 3.01
C VAL A 101 5.05 8.72 4.15
N ARG A 102 4.63 7.45 4.15
CA ARG A 102 3.77 6.87 5.19
C ARG A 102 4.60 6.09 6.17
N THR A 103 4.14 6.06 7.40
CA THR A 103 4.78 5.33 8.49
C THR A 103 3.84 4.24 8.98
N ILE A 104 4.40 3.06 9.23
CA ILE A 104 3.71 1.98 9.91
C ILE A 104 4.55 1.52 11.10
N GLU A 105 3.89 1.40 12.24
CA GLU A 105 4.44 0.89 13.49
C GLU A 105 4.04 -0.58 13.65
N VAL A 106 4.99 -1.42 14.02
CA VAL A 106 4.80 -2.84 14.29
C VAL A 106 5.37 -3.15 15.67
N GLY A 107 4.59 -3.84 16.51
CA GLY A 107 4.97 -4.13 17.89
C GLY A 107 4.63 -3.03 18.90
N ILE A 108 4.14 -1.88 18.43
CA ILE A 108 3.64 -0.80 19.28
C ILE A 108 2.39 -0.18 18.66
N ARG A 109 1.44 0.21 19.49
CA ARG A 109 0.27 0.99 19.10
C ARG A 109 0.15 2.18 20.03
N GLY A 110 0.58 3.35 19.55
CA GLY A 110 0.72 4.53 20.40
C GLY A 110 1.82 4.31 21.43
N ASP A 111 1.44 4.16 22.70
CA ASP A 111 2.37 3.90 23.81
C ASP A 111 2.22 2.47 24.39
N THR A 112 1.37 1.64 23.78
CA THR A 112 1.12 0.27 24.26
C THR A 112 1.86 -0.77 23.42
N PRO A 113 2.70 -1.62 24.02
CA PRO A 113 3.39 -2.69 23.30
C PRO A 113 2.40 -3.78 22.89
N VAL A 114 2.54 -4.28 21.66
CA VAL A 114 1.72 -5.36 21.10
C VAL A 114 2.56 -6.63 21.01
N LEU A 115 2.61 -7.37 22.12
CA LEU A 115 3.50 -8.53 22.30
C LEU A 115 3.33 -9.61 21.22
N SER A 116 2.13 -9.77 20.64
CA SER A 116 1.89 -10.73 19.57
C SER A 116 2.65 -10.41 18.27
N GLU A 117 2.94 -9.13 18.04
CA GLU A 117 3.64 -8.65 16.85
C GLU A 117 5.15 -8.49 17.10
N SER A 118 5.56 -8.29 18.36
CA SER A 118 6.92 -7.89 18.72
C SER A 118 7.78 -8.99 19.35
N ILE A 119 7.19 -10.04 19.94
CA ILE A 119 7.96 -11.12 20.57
C ILE A 119 8.50 -12.08 19.51
N MET A 120 9.81 -12.37 19.59
CA MET A 120 10.49 -13.35 18.75
C MET A 120 11.66 -14.02 19.47
N ILE A 121 12.15 -15.11 18.87
CA ILE A 121 13.30 -15.88 19.35
C ILE A 121 14.48 -15.61 18.42
N THR A 122 15.63 -15.26 18.98
CA THR A 122 16.90 -15.06 18.27
C THR A 122 17.57 -16.39 17.96
N GLY A 123 18.59 -16.38 17.10
CA GLY A 123 19.32 -17.59 16.70
C GLY A 123 20.01 -18.32 17.86
N ASP A 124 20.31 -17.61 18.95
CA ASP A 124 20.88 -18.12 20.20
C ASP A 124 19.84 -18.44 21.28
N THR A 125 18.57 -18.61 20.88
CA THR A 125 17.43 -19.02 21.74
C THR A 125 16.99 -18.03 22.82
N ASN A 126 17.44 -16.78 22.73
CA ASN A 126 16.92 -15.72 23.60
C ASN A 126 15.57 -15.20 23.08
N ILE A 127 14.76 -14.69 24.00
CA ILE A 127 13.48 -14.05 23.67
C ILE A 127 13.71 -12.54 23.68
N VAL A 128 13.22 -11.88 22.64
CA VAL A 128 13.29 -10.41 22.50
C VAL A 128 11.95 -9.84 22.08
N ASP A 129 11.62 -8.68 22.63
CA ASP A 129 10.54 -7.80 22.21
C ASP A 129 11.13 -6.71 21.31
N VAL A 130 10.83 -6.75 20.02
CA VAL A 130 11.37 -5.83 19.02
C VAL A 130 10.26 -4.95 18.46
N GLN A 131 10.41 -3.63 18.64
CA GLN A 131 9.52 -2.62 18.09
C GLN A 131 10.14 -1.97 16.85
N LEU A 132 9.36 -1.84 15.79
CA LEU A 132 9.83 -1.39 14.49
C LEU A 132 8.94 -0.28 13.94
N LEU A 133 9.59 0.69 13.29
CA LEU A 133 8.96 1.73 12.50
C LEU A 133 9.44 1.63 11.06
N VAL A 134 8.51 1.50 10.12
CA VAL A 134 8.83 1.40 8.69
C VAL A 134 8.25 2.60 7.95
N GLN A 135 9.10 3.28 7.20
CA GLN A 135 8.69 4.36 6.31
C GLN A 135 8.66 3.86 4.86
N TYR A 136 7.58 4.17 4.15
CA TYR A 136 7.38 3.71 2.78
C TYR A 136 6.66 4.76 1.93
N ASP A 137 6.84 4.66 0.62
CA ASP A 137 6.13 5.42 -0.41
C ASP A 137 5.55 4.49 -1.47
N ILE A 138 4.62 5.00 -2.28
CA ILE A 138 4.06 4.21 -3.38
C ILE A 138 5.03 4.28 -4.57
N LYS A 139 5.47 3.12 -5.06
CA LYS A 139 6.30 2.98 -6.27
C LYS A 139 5.46 2.87 -7.53
N ASN A 140 4.37 2.11 -7.48
CA ASN A 140 3.50 1.87 -8.62
C ASN A 140 2.03 1.80 -8.17
N LEU A 141 1.23 2.77 -8.63
CA LEU A 141 -0.17 2.90 -8.23
C LEU A 141 -1.05 1.72 -8.66
N LYS A 142 -0.84 1.20 -9.89
CA LYS A 142 -1.63 0.08 -10.42
C LYS A 142 -1.47 -1.14 -9.53
N ASN A 143 -0.23 -1.45 -9.20
CA ASN A 143 0.14 -2.60 -8.38
C ASN A 143 -0.40 -2.44 -6.95
N TYR A 144 -0.20 -1.26 -6.36
CA TYR A 144 -0.73 -0.93 -5.04
C TYR A 144 -2.24 -1.13 -4.95
N LEU A 145 -3.01 -0.62 -5.92
CA LEU A 145 -4.47 -0.68 -5.85
C LEU A 145 -5.08 -2.03 -6.22
N TYR A 146 -4.43 -2.82 -7.07
CA TYR A 146 -5.10 -3.97 -7.73
C TYR A 146 -4.38 -5.31 -7.64
N LYS A 147 -3.12 -5.38 -7.18
CA LYS A 147 -2.40 -6.65 -7.07
C LYS A 147 -2.56 -7.32 -5.71
N VAL A 148 -2.66 -6.52 -4.64
CA VAL A 148 -2.62 -7.00 -3.26
C VAL A 148 -3.81 -6.44 -2.49
N VAL A 149 -4.38 -7.26 -1.60
CA VAL A 149 -5.44 -6.83 -0.69
C VAL A 149 -4.82 -6.09 0.50
N SER A 150 -5.32 -4.89 0.79
CA SER A 150 -4.83 -4.03 1.89
C SER A 150 -3.29 -3.90 1.88
N PRO A 151 -2.72 -3.31 0.82
CA PRO A 151 -1.27 -3.18 0.66
C PRO A 151 -0.63 -2.35 1.79
N ASP A 152 -1.35 -1.41 2.40
CA ASP A 152 -0.94 -0.55 3.51
C ASP A 152 -1.33 -1.08 4.89
N GLY A 153 -2.08 -2.17 4.96
CA GLY A 153 -2.60 -2.76 6.18
C GLY A 153 -2.00 -4.13 6.46
N SER A 154 -2.82 -5.18 6.36
CA SER A 154 -2.44 -6.53 6.77
C SER A 154 -1.23 -7.06 6.00
N THR A 155 -1.22 -6.92 4.67
CA THR A 155 -0.15 -7.53 3.86
C THR A 155 1.22 -6.91 4.16
N LEU A 156 1.29 -5.60 4.35
CA LEU A 156 2.54 -4.93 4.72
C LEU A 156 2.97 -5.32 6.14
N LYS A 157 2.04 -5.39 7.10
CA LYS A 157 2.34 -5.84 8.46
C LYS A 157 2.90 -7.27 8.47
N ASP A 158 2.23 -8.19 7.80
CA ASP A 158 2.65 -9.60 7.73
C ASP A 158 4.04 -9.73 7.07
N ALA A 159 4.29 -8.95 6.01
CA ALA A 159 5.59 -8.92 5.34
C ALA A 159 6.69 -8.34 6.25
N ILE A 160 6.39 -7.27 7.00
CA ILE A 160 7.31 -6.68 7.99
C ILE A 160 7.64 -7.70 9.06
N GLU A 161 6.64 -8.28 9.71
CA GLU A 161 6.81 -9.25 10.80
C GLU A 161 7.62 -10.46 10.32
N SER A 162 7.31 -10.99 9.14
CA SER A 162 8.05 -12.11 8.54
C SER A 162 9.51 -11.75 8.23
N SER A 163 9.75 -10.58 7.65
CA SER A 163 11.10 -10.12 7.33
C SER A 163 11.96 -9.91 8.58
N LEU A 164 11.38 -9.28 9.60
CA LEU A 164 12.05 -9.02 10.88
C LEU A 164 12.34 -10.32 11.61
N ARG A 165 11.36 -11.22 11.73
CA ARG A 165 11.53 -12.51 12.40
C ARG A 165 12.58 -13.38 11.71
N GLN A 166 12.69 -13.30 10.38
CA GLN A 166 13.75 -14.01 9.65
C GLN A 166 15.14 -13.45 9.97
N VAL A 167 15.31 -12.13 10.03
CA VAL A 167 16.61 -11.51 10.30
C VAL A 167 17.02 -11.74 11.75
N VAL A 168 16.13 -11.46 12.70
CA VAL A 168 16.40 -11.64 14.14
C VAL A 168 16.63 -13.11 14.50
N GLY A 169 15.86 -14.04 13.92
CA GLY A 169 16.05 -15.48 14.13
C GLY A 169 17.33 -16.05 13.52
N SER A 170 18.06 -15.27 12.71
CA SER A 170 19.32 -15.72 12.09
C SER A 170 20.59 -15.26 12.81
N GLY A 171 20.46 -14.34 13.78
CA GLY A 171 21.59 -13.76 14.51
C GLY A 171 21.46 -13.91 16.04
N PRO A 172 22.55 -13.67 16.78
CA PRO A 172 22.53 -13.62 18.25
C PRO A 172 21.76 -12.38 18.75
N ILE A 173 21.39 -12.39 20.03
CA ILE A 173 20.66 -11.26 20.65
C ILE A 173 21.43 -9.93 20.61
N ASP A 174 22.75 -9.98 20.78
CA ASP A 174 23.62 -8.80 20.83
C ASP A 174 23.56 -7.97 19.53
N ASP A 175 23.38 -8.63 18.37
CA ASP A 175 23.27 -7.96 17.07
C ASP A 175 22.02 -7.06 17.00
N VAL A 176 20.96 -7.39 17.75
CA VAL A 176 19.70 -6.64 17.78
C VAL A 176 19.71 -5.56 18.87
N LEU A 177 20.45 -5.78 19.95
CA LEU A 177 20.53 -4.87 21.11
C LEU A 177 21.55 -3.74 20.94
N THR A 178 22.74 -4.02 20.41
CA THR A 178 23.87 -3.07 20.43
C THR A 178 24.57 -2.94 19.07
N ASP A 179 25.48 -3.85 18.76
CA ASP A 179 26.62 -3.60 17.86
C ASP A 179 26.23 -3.59 16.38
N LYS A 180 25.16 -4.29 16.02
CA LYS A 180 24.74 -4.48 14.62
C LYS A 180 23.30 -4.05 14.35
N LYS A 181 22.76 -3.15 15.17
CA LYS A 181 21.37 -2.67 15.01
C LYS A 181 21.11 -2.09 13.62
N GLU A 182 22.08 -1.37 13.06
CA GLU A 182 22.00 -0.81 11.70
C GLU A 182 22.04 -1.90 10.63
N ASP A 183 22.88 -2.92 10.78
CA ASP A 183 22.94 -4.05 9.85
C ASP A 183 21.62 -4.84 9.85
N VAL A 184 21.02 -5.05 11.03
CA VAL A 184 19.69 -5.68 11.17
C VAL A 184 18.63 -4.85 10.45
N GLN A 185 18.65 -3.51 10.58
CA GLN A 185 17.73 -2.61 9.87
C GLN A 185 17.92 -2.70 8.34
N MET A 186 19.15 -2.67 7.86
CA MET A 186 19.46 -2.79 6.43
C MET A 186 19.06 -4.15 5.86
N ALA A 187 19.37 -5.24 6.57
CA ALA A 187 18.98 -6.59 6.19
C ALA A 187 17.45 -6.75 6.16
N THR A 188 16.76 -6.23 7.17
CA THR A 188 15.29 -6.24 7.24
C THR A 188 14.69 -5.44 6.09
N LYS A 189 15.21 -4.23 5.81
CA LYS A 189 14.78 -3.41 4.66
C LYS A 189 14.95 -4.15 3.34
N GLY A 190 16.12 -4.76 3.11
CA GLY A 190 16.39 -5.51 1.88
C GLY A 190 15.46 -6.70 1.72
N LYS A 191 15.23 -7.46 2.80
CA LYS A 191 14.33 -8.61 2.80
C LYS A 191 12.86 -8.20 2.58
N LEU A 192 12.41 -7.17 3.29
CA LEU A 192 11.06 -6.62 3.16
C LEU A 192 10.79 -6.14 1.73
N GLN A 193 11.73 -5.38 1.15
CA GLN A 193 11.61 -4.92 -0.24
C GLN A 193 11.52 -6.10 -1.21
N SER A 194 12.33 -7.15 -1.02
CA SER A 194 12.27 -8.37 -1.84
C SER A 194 10.91 -9.09 -1.75
N ILE A 195 10.32 -9.19 -0.57
CA ILE A 195 8.99 -9.78 -0.36
C ILE A 195 7.92 -8.94 -1.07
N LEU A 196 7.94 -7.63 -0.90
CA LEU A 196 6.96 -6.72 -1.50
C LEU A 196 7.07 -6.64 -3.03
N ASP A 197 8.30 -6.70 -3.58
CA ASP A 197 8.50 -6.79 -5.02
C ASP A 197 7.99 -8.13 -5.57
N LYS A 198 8.15 -9.24 -4.82
CA LYS A 198 7.60 -10.56 -5.20
C LYS A 198 6.06 -10.58 -5.21
N TYR A 199 5.43 -9.90 -4.26
CA TYR A 199 3.97 -9.73 -4.25
C TYR A 199 3.48 -8.70 -5.26
N GLU A 200 4.40 -8.00 -5.93
CA GLU A 200 4.08 -6.85 -6.76
C GLU A 200 3.18 -5.85 -6.02
N ALA A 201 3.46 -5.60 -4.73
CA ALA A 201 2.63 -4.74 -3.88
C ALA A 201 2.67 -3.26 -4.28
N GLY A 202 3.62 -2.86 -5.14
CA GLY A 202 3.75 -1.48 -5.61
C GLY A 202 4.25 -0.50 -4.53
N ILE A 203 4.81 -1.01 -3.44
CA ILE A 203 5.37 -0.24 -2.32
C ILE A 203 6.90 -0.19 -2.43
N ARG A 204 7.49 0.96 -2.09
CA ARG A 204 8.93 1.11 -1.89
C ARG A 204 9.20 1.42 -0.43
N ILE A 205 10.13 0.68 0.16
CA ILE A 205 10.58 0.90 1.53
C ILE A 205 11.69 1.95 1.53
N ARG A 206 11.46 3.04 2.26
CA ARG A 206 12.43 4.13 2.43
C ARG A 206 13.38 3.83 3.57
N GLU A 207 12.84 3.52 4.72
CA GLU A 207 13.61 3.31 5.94
C GLU A 207 12.93 2.29 6.83
N VAL A 208 13.76 1.54 7.55
CA VAL A 208 13.35 0.60 8.59
C VAL A 208 14.14 0.98 9.82
N LYS A 209 13.43 1.35 10.90
CA LYS A 209 14.04 1.80 12.15
C LYS A 209 13.56 0.94 13.30
N LEU A 210 14.50 0.37 14.02
CA LEU A 210 14.25 -0.34 15.28
C LEU A 210 14.12 0.70 16.39
N LEU A 211 12.94 0.80 16.99
CA LEU A 211 12.65 1.73 18.08
C LEU A 211 13.30 1.23 19.37
N ASN A 212 12.67 0.23 19.98
CA ASN A 212 13.10 -0.36 21.23
C ASN A 212 13.26 -1.88 21.07
N VAL A 213 14.23 -2.42 21.80
CA VAL A 213 14.47 -3.87 21.90
C VAL A 213 14.62 -4.18 23.37
N PHE A 214 13.70 -4.98 23.92
CA PHE A 214 13.70 -5.35 25.33
C PHE A 214 13.78 -6.87 25.49
N ALA A 215 14.49 -7.34 26.52
CA ALA A 215 14.28 -8.69 27.02
C ALA A 215 12.92 -8.77 27.75
N PRO A 216 12.18 -9.89 27.67
CA PRO A 216 10.90 -10.00 28.34
C PRO A 216 11.05 -9.87 29.86
N GLU A 217 10.09 -9.19 30.49
CA GLU A 217 10.12 -8.88 31.93
C GLU A 217 10.35 -10.10 32.81
N GLN A 218 9.85 -11.26 32.38
CA GLN A 218 9.89 -12.53 33.12
C GLN A 218 11.32 -13.02 33.42
N VAL A 219 12.32 -12.61 32.64
CA VAL A 219 13.73 -13.01 32.82
C VAL A 219 14.66 -11.82 33.04
N LYS A 220 14.11 -10.61 33.12
CA LYS A 220 14.88 -9.38 33.25
C LYS A 220 15.72 -9.37 34.54
N ASP A 221 15.11 -9.72 35.67
CA ASP A 221 15.82 -9.75 36.96
C ASP A 221 17.01 -10.71 36.97
N ALA A 222 16.84 -11.90 36.38
CA ALA A 222 17.91 -12.89 36.28
C ALA A 222 19.04 -12.45 35.32
N PHE A 223 18.70 -11.75 34.24
CA PHE A 223 19.67 -11.21 33.29
C PHE A 223 20.46 -10.04 33.90
N ASP A 224 19.76 -9.13 34.57
CA ASP A 224 20.33 -7.99 35.28
C ASP A 224 21.31 -8.47 36.37
N ASP A 225 21.01 -9.58 37.05
CA ASP A 225 21.91 -10.19 38.03
C ASP A 225 23.19 -10.77 37.39
N VAL A 226 23.10 -11.40 36.22
CA VAL A 226 24.28 -11.90 35.48
C VAL A 226 25.16 -10.76 34.98
N VAL A 227 24.55 -9.69 34.46
CA VAL A 227 25.28 -8.49 34.03
C VAL A 227 25.99 -7.85 35.21
N ARG A 228 25.27 -7.64 36.33
CA ARG A 228 25.85 -7.09 37.57
C ARG A 228 27.00 -7.95 38.08
N ALA A 229 26.89 -9.28 38.03
CA ALA A 229 27.96 -10.19 38.42
C ALA A 229 29.19 -10.10 37.51
N ARG A 230 29.02 -9.90 36.19
CA ARG A 230 30.15 -9.69 35.26
C ARG A 230 30.84 -8.34 35.51
N GLU A 231 30.07 -7.28 35.73
CA GLU A 231 30.61 -5.97 36.08
C GLU A 231 31.35 -6.00 37.42
N ASP A 232 30.81 -6.69 38.42
CA ASP A 232 31.47 -6.93 39.71
C ASP A 232 32.80 -7.65 39.52
N LYS A 233 32.83 -8.70 38.68
CA LYS A 233 34.05 -9.44 38.38
C LYS A 233 35.10 -8.54 37.72
N GLU A 234 34.73 -7.80 36.69
CA GLU A 234 35.67 -6.88 36.01
C GLU A 234 36.17 -5.79 36.96
N ARG A 235 35.29 -5.24 37.81
CA ARG A 235 35.69 -4.28 38.84
C ARG A 235 36.72 -4.88 39.80
N ILE A 236 36.50 -6.10 40.28
CA ILE A 236 37.44 -6.79 41.19
C ILE A 236 38.77 -7.04 40.51
N VAL A 237 38.77 -7.47 39.24
CA VAL A 237 40.01 -7.68 38.46
C VAL A 237 40.77 -6.37 38.29
N ASN A 238 40.09 -5.29 37.89
CA ASN A 238 40.68 -3.98 37.72
C ASN A 238 41.27 -3.42 39.04
N LEU A 239 40.58 -3.64 40.17
CA LEU A 239 41.09 -3.27 41.49
C LEU A 239 42.32 -4.08 41.89
N ALA A 240 42.33 -5.39 41.59
CA ALA A 240 43.47 -6.25 41.88
C ALA A 240 44.70 -5.88 41.03
N GLU A 241 44.50 -5.55 39.74
CA GLU A 241 45.56 -5.03 38.87
C GLU A 241 46.06 -3.67 39.37
N ALA A 242 45.16 -2.73 39.67
CA ALA A 242 45.55 -1.43 40.24
C ALA A 242 46.33 -1.56 41.55
N TYR A 243 45.95 -2.50 42.41
CA TYR A 243 46.68 -2.80 43.66
C TYR A 243 48.08 -3.35 43.38
N LYS A 244 48.20 -4.30 42.44
CA LYS A 244 49.51 -4.84 42.01
C LYS A 244 50.42 -3.73 41.46
N GLU A 245 49.89 -2.88 40.59
CA GLU A 245 50.62 -1.75 39.99
C GLU A 245 50.95 -0.64 41.00
N ASP A 246 50.22 -0.49 42.12
CA ASP A 246 50.58 0.45 43.21
C ASP A 246 51.72 -0.05 44.11
N ILE A 247 51.88 -1.38 44.25
CA ILE A 247 52.90 -1.98 45.12
C ILE A 247 54.25 -2.13 44.40
N LEU A 248 54.24 -2.51 43.12
CA LEU A 248 55.44 -2.69 42.32
C LEU A 248 56.39 -1.47 42.27
N PRO A 249 55.92 -0.20 42.22
CA PRO A 249 56.79 0.97 42.27
C PRO A 249 57.21 1.41 43.68
N LYS A 250 56.72 0.76 44.75
CA LYS A 250 57.08 1.06 46.15
C LYS A 250 58.08 0.06 46.75
N ALA A 251 58.51 -0.94 45.98
CA ALA A 251 59.48 -1.97 46.38
C ALA A 251 60.88 -1.72 45.80
#